data_AF-F2X7A8-F1
#
_entry.id   AF-F2X7A8-F1
#
_cell.length_a   1.000
_cell.length_b   1.000
_cell.length_c   1.000
_cell.angle_alpha   90.00
_cell.angle_beta   90.00
_cell.angle_gamma   90.00
#
_symmetry.space_group_name_H-M   'P 1'
#
loop_
_entity.id
_entity.type
_entity.pdbx_description
1 polymer ?
#
loop_
_entity_poly.entity_id
_entity_poly.type
_entity_poly.pdbx_seq_one_letter_code
_entity_poly.pdbx_strand_id
1 'polypeptide(L)'
;MKKYKRKLIISNRDDGFGERMCSLLNAMYISKILNFHFGFVWKNKVDSLLYQYKKTDRYLCCNDCIDKEEIFHSDFIKKFHYDTIPSSIIHSFFKMKGKSIYILKNKPYEYSFGHQSCQEDLSTIFSDVKERQYRKLLRKSWNEIQFSLNFRHIMLEAEKVAKMFEKGFVAIHIRSGDIVFEFKGYSRWLMFSAYKAVSFNLIASVIKYKLNYIENIIIFSDDTDSSKILKKYCDNKIFLAEEFLCDKHLSNDERSFFEIILMSKAQEIYHSGNSGFSRLACFIGVSRSICIYKYFSKIQQYNFILDNIDELRLSRQQKAYPYFMLFIFAREMKLSKKKQMFFLEKGYEEDKNNKVFILSQIEIYFSLCDYEKANQIIKEIVYKNEFMSFLEMLITKSYDLGCYDNFVLFHSYLLNMNGFLLKKYPYIALVSYLIAQDIYLNFKKLSNSYHHLHMLFLELLYQNQDIFQFLIDTHFYKLNIKFQKFSSKDYFDIMYLLKNNATVRVKQSLAYKIGYGFIGANGWVQRLYFFYHLNNVLLRHRANIKEFKNFIKNKDKCLIKRNEGVLYGIAKIKELSFVSIWRRNY
;
A
#
# COMPACT_ATOMS: atom_id res chain seq x y z
N MET A 1 -28.03 -1.77 22.83
CA MET A 1 -26.87 -2.54 22.30
C MET A 1 -27.34 -3.91 21.80
N LYS A 2 -27.12 -4.25 20.52
CA LYS A 2 -27.44 -5.60 20.00
C LYS A 2 -26.41 -6.61 20.52
N LYS A 3 -26.86 -7.67 21.22
CA LYS A 3 -25.99 -8.80 21.65
C LYS A 3 -25.44 -9.52 20.41
N TYR A 4 -24.14 -9.80 20.38
CA TYR A 4 -23.49 -10.44 19.22
C TYR A 4 -24.08 -11.84 18.96
N LYS A 5 -24.51 -12.10 17.73
CA LYS A 5 -24.88 -13.45 17.29
C LYS A 5 -23.60 -14.23 16.98
N ARG A 6 -23.46 -15.47 17.46
CA ARG A 6 -22.42 -16.38 16.98
C ARG A 6 -22.74 -16.74 15.52
N LYS A 7 -21.73 -16.77 14.63
CA LYS A 7 -21.87 -16.91 13.15
C LYS A 7 -22.28 -15.61 12.44
N LEU A 8 -21.63 -14.50 12.77
CA LEU A 8 -21.79 -13.21 12.11
C LEU A 8 -20.63 -12.98 11.13
N ILE A 9 -20.93 -12.53 9.91
CA ILE A 9 -19.97 -11.98 8.95
C ILE A 9 -20.19 -10.48 8.84
N ILE A 10 -19.16 -9.70 9.14
CA ILE A 10 -19.23 -8.22 9.17
C ILE A 10 -18.40 -7.63 8.03
N SER A 11 -18.96 -6.66 7.30
CA SER A 11 -18.15 -5.70 6.54
C SER A 11 -17.71 -4.55 7.43
N ASN A 12 -16.42 -4.24 7.48
CA ASN A 12 -15.84 -3.35 8.49
C ASN A 12 -14.74 -2.42 7.98
N ARG A 13 -14.66 -2.21 6.66
CA ARG A 13 -13.65 -1.35 6.06
C ARG A 13 -14.00 0.13 6.27
N ASP A 14 -12.97 0.95 6.39
CA ASP A 14 -13.01 2.41 6.58
C ASP A 14 -12.18 3.16 5.52
N ASP A 15 -12.03 2.56 4.32
CA ASP A 15 -11.39 3.17 3.15
C ASP A 15 -12.41 3.67 2.10
N GLY A 16 -12.00 3.90 0.84
CA GLY A 16 -12.89 4.50 -0.16
C GLY A 16 -14.17 3.69 -0.44
N PHE A 17 -15.25 4.39 -0.81
CA PHE A 17 -16.60 3.84 -1.04
C PHE A 17 -16.62 2.49 -1.79
N GLY A 18 -15.87 2.39 -2.90
CA GLY A 18 -15.81 1.17 -3.72
C GLY A 18 -15.34 -0.07 -2.94
N GLU A 19 -14.29 0.08 -2.13
CA GLU A 19 -13.71 -1.01 -1.33
C GLU A 19 -14.66 -1.43 -0.20
N ARG A 20 -15.30 -0.47 0.46
CA ARG A 20 -16.32 -0.71 1.51
C ARG A 20 -17.51 -1.49 0.97
N MET A 21 -18.02 -1.10 -0.19
CA MET A 21 -19.16 -1.76 -0.82
C MET A 21 -18.81 -3.14 -1.38
N CYS A 22 -17.61 -3.34 -1.95
CA CYS A 22 -17.13 -4.68 -2.30
C CYS A 22 -17.11 -5.60 -1.07
N SER A 23 -16.59 -5.12 0.07
CA SER A 23 -16.59 -5.86 1.32
C SER A 23 -18.00 -6.17 1.85
N LEU A 24 -18.92 -5.22 1.72
CA LEU A 24 -20.33 -5.38 2.09
C LEU A 24 -21.01 -6.46 1.26
N LEU A 25 -20.85 -6.42 -0.06
CA LEU A 25 -21.40 -7.42 -0.97
C LEU A 25 -20.84 -8.82 -0.70
N ASN A 26 -19.54 -8.91 -0.40
CA ASN A 26 -18.92 -10.17 0.01
C ASN A 26 -19.46 -10.71 1.33
N ALA A 27 -19.72 -9.84 2.31
CA ALA A 27 -20.33 -10.26 3.57
C ALA A 27 -21.75 -10.81 3.34
N MET A 28 -22.55 -10.16 2.48
CA MET A 28 -23.87 -10.66 2.07
C MET A 28 -23.78 -12.00 1.32
N TYR A 29 -22.80 -12.15 0.43
CA TYR A 29 -22.54 -13.41 -0.28
C TYR A 29 -22.24 -14.55 0.70
N ILE A 30 -21.25 -14.35 1.57
CA ILE A 30 -20.82 -15.35 2.57
C ILE A 30 -21.98 -15.71 3.49
N SER A 31 -22.75 -14.72 3.93
CA SER A 31 -23.96 -14.92 4.75
C SER A 31 -24.92 -15.91 4.11
N LYS A 32 -25.20 -15.76 2.81
CA LYS A 32 -26.11 -16.64 2.06
C LYS A 32 -25.53 -18.04 1.86
N ILE A 33 -24.25 -18.15 1.51
CA ILE A 33 -23.61 -19.46 1.22
C ILE A 33 -23.43 -20.29 2.50
N LEU A 34 -23.08 -19.66 3.62
CA LEU A 34 -22.74 -20.35 4.86
C LEU A 34 -23.88 -20.35 5.90
N ASN A 35 -25.00 -19.69 5.60
CA ASN A 35 -26.09 -19.43 6.55
C ASN A 35 -25.59 -18.70 7.81
N PHE A 36 -24.78 -17.66 7.60
CA PHE A 36 -24.31 -16.74 8.65
C PHE A 36 -25.22 -15.52 8.71
N HIS A 37 -25.24 -14.83 9.84
CA HIS A 37 -25.84 -13.51 9.92
C HIS A 37 -24.94 -12.49 9.21
N PHE A 38 -25.55 -11.58 8.46
CA PHE A 38 -24.88 -10.45 7.84
C PHE A 38 -24.98 -9.22 8.74
N GLY A 39 -23.91 -8.42 8.78
CA GLY A 39 -23.92 -7.07 9.31
C GLY A 39 -22.85 -6.21 8.67
N PHE A 40 -22.91 -4.90 8.92
CA PHE A 40 -21.88 -3.97 8.52
C PHE A 40 -21.62 -2.90 9.59
N VAL A 41 -20.43 -2.33 9.54
CA VAL A 41 -20.03 -1.15 10.30
C VAL A 41 -19.71 -0.06 9.29
N TRP A 42 -20.18 1.16 9.55
CA TRP A 42 -19.90 2.31 8.70
C TRP A 42 -19.45 3.47 9.57
N LYS A 43 -18.14 3.68 9.66
CA LYS A 43 -17.54 4.83 10.35
C LYS A 43 -17.17 5.92 9.37
N ASN A 44 -17.32 7.17 9.79
CA ASN A 44 -16.83 8.33 9.06
C ASN A 44 -15.36 8.54 9.42
N LYS A 45 -14.50 8.64 8.41
CA LYS A 45 -13.07 8.88 8.61
C LYS A 45 -12.84 10.38 8.81
N VAL A 46 -12.79 10.81 10.07
CA VAL A 46 -12.57 12.23 10.45
C VAL A 46 -11.12 12.68 10.30
N ASP A 47 -10.19 11.72 10.18
CA ASP A 47 -8.75 11.91 9.98
C ASP A 47 -8.31 11.59 8.55
N SER A 48 -9.25 11.58 7.59
CA SER A 48 -8.90 11.35 6.19
C SER A 48 -7.88 12.38 5.74
N LEU A 49 -6.73 11.92 5.27
CA LEU A 49 -5.71 12.81 4.70
C LEU A 49 -6.18 13.47 3.41
N LEU A 50 -7.32 13.02 2.86
CA LEU A 50 -7.99 13.64 1.74
C LEU A 50 -8.95 14.77 2.17
N TYR A 51 -9.22 14.96 3.47
CA TYR A 51 -10.08 16.03 4.01
C TYR A 51 -9.54 17.44 3.70
N GLN A 52 -8.23 17.55 3.44
CA GLN A 52 -7.60 18.80 3.02
C GLN A 52 -7.95 19.22 1.57
N TYR A 53 -8.50 18.29 0.77
CA TYR A 53 -9.00 18.59 -0.57
C TYR A 53 -10.41 19.16 -0.46
N LYS A 54 -10.58 20.41 -0.88
CA LYS A 54 -11.86 21.10 -0.84
C LYS A 54 -12.76 20.57 -1.97
N LYS A 55 -14.08 20.75 -1.83
CA LYS A 55 -15.07 20.51 -2.91
C LYS A 55 -14.73 21.21 -4.24
N THR A 56 -13.84 22.20 -4.22
CA THR A 56 -13.38 22.98 -5.37
C THR A 56 -12.14 22.42 -6.06
N ASP A 57 -11.46 21.43 -5.46
CA ASP A 57 -10.28 20.81 -6.06
C ASP A 57 -10.73 19.90 -7.21
N ARG A 58 -10.23 20.17 -8.42
CA ARG A 58 -10.62 19.52 -9.68
C ARG A 58 -10.22 18.04 -9.78
N TYR A 59 -9.53 17.57 -8.76
CA TYR A 59 -8.91 16.26 -8.59
C TYR A 59 -9.19 15.85 -7.16
N LEU A 60 -9.54 14.57 -6.96
CA LEU A 60 -9.66 13.91 -5.65
C LEU A 60 -11.04 13.99 -4.99
N CYS A 61 -11.86 12.98 -5.26
CA CYS A 61 -13.02 12.69 -4.44
C CYS A 61 -12.58 11.90 -3.20
N CYS A 62 -12.50 12.56 -2.05
CA CYS A 62 -12.48 11.94 -0.73
C CYS A 62 -13.84 11.24 -0.50
N ASN A 63 -13.95 9.97 -0.89
CA ASN A 63 -15.19 9.20 -0.79
C ASN A 63 -15.16 8.16 0.35
N ASP A 64 -14.41 8.47 1.41
CA ASP A 64 -14.32 7.73 2.68
C ASP A 64 -14.98 8.47 3.86
N CYS A 65 -15.58 9.64 3.63
CA CYS A 65 -16.17 10.49 4.67
C CYS A 65 -17.71 10.51 4.72
N ILE A 66 -18.41 9.98 3.72
CA ILE A 66 -19.89 9.99 3.65
C ILE A 66 -20.53 9.18 4.78
N ASP A 67 -21.58 9.74 5.39
CA ASP A 67 -22.33 9.04 6.44
C ASP A 67 -23.26 7.96 5.89
N LYS A 68 -23.49 6.92 6.70
CA LYS A 68 -24.38 5.80 6.35
C LYS A 68 -25.82 6.27 6.14
N GLU A 69 -26.28 7.28 6.87
CA GLU A 69 -27.63 7.85 6.73
C GLU A 69 -27.84 8.53 5.37
N GLU A 70 -26.78 9.01 4.73
CA GLU A 70 -26.86 9.59 3.38
C GLU A 70 -27.02 8.50 2.30
N ILE A 71 -26.36 7.35 2.50
CA ILE A 71 -26.31 6.26 1.52
C ILE A 71 -27.49 5.29 1.66
N PHE A 72 -27.79 4.88 2.89
CA PHE A 72 -28.69 3.77 3.18
C PHE A 72 -30.01 4.26 3.76
N HIS A 73 -31.08 3.56 3.42
CA HIS A 73 -32.37 3.75 4.06
C HIS A 73 -32.29 3.36 5.54
N SER A 74 -33.04 4.08 6.38
CA SER A 74 -33.05 3.89 7.85
C SER A 74 -33.37 2.45 8.26
N ASP A 75 -34.25 1.77 7.54
CA ASP A 75 -34.58 0.35 7.80
C ASP A 75 -33.40 -0.59 7.58
N PHE A 76 -32.58 -0.35 6.55
CA PHE A 76 -31.40 -1.15 6.28
C PHE A 76 -30.35 -0.96 7.38
N ILE A 77 -30.12 0.29 7.79
CA ILE A 77 -29.23 0.64 8.90
C ILE A 77 -29.73 -0.04 10.18
N LYS A 78 -31.00 0.15 10.55
CA LYS A 78 -31.61 -0.44 11.75
C LYS A 78 -31.50 -1.96 11.77
N LYS A 79 -31.61 -2.62 10.61
CA LYS A 79 -31.54 -4.07 10.50
C LYS A 79 -30.09 -4.59 10.62
N PHE A 80 -29.15 -4.03 9.87
CA PHE A 80 -27.84 -4.64 9.64
C PHE A 80 -26.63 -3.87 10.19
N HIS A 81 -26.78 -2.62 10.63
CA HIS A 81 -25.66 -1.83 11.17
C HIS A 81 -25.29 -2.22 12.61
N TYR A 82 -24.00 -2.11 12.93
CA TYR A 82 -23.43 -2.31 14.26
C TYR A 82 -22.47 -1.17 14.63
N ASP A 83 -22.77 -0.42 15.70
CA ASP A 83 -21.93 0.73 16.12
C ASP A 83 -20.72 0.33 16.98
N THR A 84 -20.78 -0.82 17.66
CA THR A 84 -19.83 -1.18 18.72
C THR A 84 -18.66 -2.04 18.24
N ILE A 85 -18.62 -2.43 16.97
CA ILE A 85 -17.52 -3.21 16.40
C ILE A 85 -16.47 -2.23 15.88
N PRO A 86 -15.21 -2.29 16.36
CA PRO A 86 -14.15 -1.39 15.89
C PRO A 86 -13.83 -1.68 14.43
N SER A 87 -13.61 -0.66 13.59
CA SER A 87 -13.17 -0.81 12.21
C SER A 87 -11.81 -1.51 12.14
N SER A 88 -11.60 -2.28 11.06
CA SER A 88 -10.34 -2.96 10.82
C SER A 88 -10.12 -3.08 9.31
N ILE A 89 -8.95 -2.64 8.87
CA ILE A 89 -8.48 -2.78 7.48
C ILE A 89 -7.96 -4.22 7.23
N ILE A 90 -7.59 -4.93 8.29
CA ILE A 90 -6.93 -6.23 8.23
C ILE A 90 -7.97 -7.33 8.30
N HIS A 91 -8.09 -8.10 7.22
CA HIS A 91 -8.85 -9.35 7.15
C HIS A 91 -7.92 -10.54 6.92
N SER A 92 -8.27 -11.72 7.43
CA SER A 92 -7.43 -12.92 7.29
C SER A 92 -7.64 -13.72 5.98
N PHE A 93 -8.48 -13.23 5.06
CA PHE A 93 -8.86 -13.95 3.82
C PHE A 93 -7.68 -14.34 2.93
N PHE A 94 -6.61 -13.55 2.88
CA PHE A 94 -5.41 -13.90 2.11
C PHE A 94 -4.77 -15.23 2.58
N LYS A 95 -4.95 -15.61 3.85
CA LYS A 95 -4.48 -16.89 4.43
C LYS A 95 -5.35 -18.09 4.00
N MET A 96 -6.47 -17.83 3.35
CA MET A 96 -7.43 -18.83 2.90
C MET A 96 -7.32 -19.12 1.40
N LYS A 97 -6.35 -18.52 0.70
CA LYS A 97 -6.11 -18.74 -0.72
C LYS A 97 -6.00 -20.24 -1.05
N GLY A 98 -6.78 -20.69 -2.02
CA GLY A 98 -6.85 -22.07 -2.49
C GLY A 98 -7.67 -23.02 -1.61
N LYS A 99 -8.26 -22.55 -0.51
CA LYS A 99 -9.11 -23.37 0.37
C LYS A 99 -10.58 -23.28 -0.05
N SER A 100 -11.41 -24.17 0.49
CA SER A 100 -12.87 -24.07 0.37
C SER A 100 -13.42 -22.95 1.26
N ILE A 101 -14.43 -22.20 0.78
CA ILE A 101 -15.11 -21.16 1.55
C ILE A 101 -15.76 -21.70 2.83
N TYR A 102 -16.11 -22.99 2.86
CA TYR A 102 -16.70 -23.64 4.03
C TYR A 102 -15.76 -23.71 5.24
N ILE A 103 -14.45 -23.44 5.06
CA ILE A 103 -13.51 -23.34 6.18
C ILE A 103 -13.93 -22.29 7.21
N LEU A 104 -14.68 -21.26 6.79
CA LEU A 104 -15.19 -20.22 7.68
C LEU A 104 -16.21 -20.76 8.71
N LYS A 105 -16.78 -21.95 8.49
CA LYS A 105 -17.65 -22.62 9.49
C LYS A 105 -16.85 -23.26 10.64
N ASN A 106 -15.56 -23.47 10.46
CA ASN A 106 -14.74 -24.16 11.45
C ASN A 106 -14.41 -23.23 12.63
N LYS A 107 -14.39 -23.80 13.83
CA LYS A 107 -13.93 -23.11 15.04
C LYS A 107 -12.41 -23.29 15.21
N PRO A 108 -11.71 -22.36 15.87
CA PRO A 108 -12.22 -21.07 16.36
C PRO A 108 -12.48 -20.09 15.22
N TYR A 109 -13.48 -19.21 15.42
CA TYR A 109 -13.67 -18.06 14.52
C TYR A 109 -12.61 -16.99 14.76
N GLU A 110 -12.45 -16.08 13.80
CA GLU A 110 -11.50 -14.96 13.89
C GLU A 110 -11.82 -14.05 15.08
N TYR A 111 -13.11 -13.80 15.32
CA TYR A 111 -13.62 -12.97 16.41
C TYR A 111 -14.72 -13.71 17.19
N SER A 112 -15.01 -13.22 18.41
CA SER A 112 -16.08 -13.77 19.26
C SER A 112 -17.47 -13.76 18.60
N PHE A 113 -17.71 -12.82 17.68
CA PHE A 113 -18.93 -12.73 16.89
C PHE A 113 -18.89 -13.58 15.60
N GLY A 114 -17.71 -13.87 15.04
CA GLY A 114 -17.56 -14.58 13.76
C GLY A 114 -16.36 -14.07 12.98
N HIS A 115 -16.56 -13.61 11.74
CA HIS A 115 -15.48 -13.21 10.83
C HIS A 115 -15.70 -11.80 10.26
N GLN A 116 -14.63 -11.18 9.78
CA GLN A 116 -14.70 -9.97 8.97
C GLN A 116 -14.54 -10.30 7.48
N SER A 117 -15.35 -9.65 6.64
CA SER A 117 -15.31 -9.80 5.19
C SER A 117 -14.11 -9.04 4.57
N CYS A 118 -13.85 -9.32 3.30
CA CYS A 118 -12.85 -8.63 2.49
C CYS A 118 -13.48 -8.07 1.20
N GLN A 119 -12.77 -7.16 0.55
CA GLN A 119 -13.13 -6.43 -0.67
C GLN A 119 -12.67 -7.11 -1.97
N GLU A 120 -11.88 -8.17 -1.87
CA GLU A 120 -11.31 -8.90 -3.01
C GLU A 120 -12.34 -9.79 -3.71
N ASP A 121 -12.02 -10.23 -4.93
CA ASP A 121 -12.84 -11.21 -5.66
C ASP A 121 -12.68 -12.60 -5.00
N LEU A 122 -13.74 -13.06 -4.34
CA LEU A 122 -13.73 -14.33 -3.60
C LEU A 122 -13.50 -15.55 -4.51
N SER A 123 -13.81 -15.46 -5.81
CA SER A 123 -13.53 -16.53 -6.77
C SER A 123 -12.03 -16.71 -7.07
N THR A 124 -11.22 -15.70 -6.75
CA THR A 124 -9.75 -15.79 -6.84
C THR A 124 -9.10 -16.25 -5.54
N ILE A 125 -9.86 -16.30 -4.44
CA ILE A 125 -9.40 -16.71 -3.11
C ILE A 125 -9.78 -18.16 -2.84
N PHE A 126 -11.04 -18.53 -3.01
CA PHE A 126 -11.53 -19.86 -2.64
C PHE A 126 -11.67 -20.79 -3.86
N SER A 127 -11.30 -22.05 -3.70
CA SER A 127 -11.28 -23.04 -4.79
C SER A 127 -12.67 -23.45 -5.30
N ASP A 128 -13.67 -23.32 -4.45
CA ASP A 128 -15.06 -23.74 -4.69
C ASP A 128 -16.01 -22.58 -5.02
N VAL A 129 -15.53 -21.34 -5.03
CA VAL A 129 -16.32 -20.16 -5.44
C VAL A 129 -16.24 -19.99 -6.95
N LYS A 130 -17.30 -20.35 -7.67
CA LYS A 130 -17.36 -20.20 -9.14
C LYS A 130 -17.75 -18.79 -9.53
N GLU A 131 -16.88 -18.09 -10.28
CA GLU A 131 -17.02 -16.67 -10.65
C GLU A 131 -18.43 -16.31 -11.17
N ARG A 132 -18.97 -17.07 -12.13
CA ARG A 132 -20.30 -16.79 -12.71
C ARG A 132 -21.42 -16.81 -11.66
N GLN A 133 -21.42 -17.80 -10.77
CA GLN A 133 -22.41 -17.94 -9.71
C GLN A 133 -22.22 -16.88 -8.62
N TYR A 134 -20.96 -16.63 -8.25
CA TYR A 134 -20.56 -15.59 -7.33
C TYR A 134 -21.05 -14.22 -7.78
N ARG A 135 -20.71 -13.77 -8.99
CA ARG A 135 -21.16 -12.48 -9.55
C ARG A 135 -22.68 -12.39 -9.65
N LYS A 136 -23.38 -13.47 -10.02
CA LYS A 136 -24.86 -13.49 -10.03
C LYS A 136 -25.44 -13.21 -8.64
N LEU A 137 -24.86 -13.81 -7.60
CA LEU A 137 -25.32 -13.60 -6.23
C LEU A 137 -24.93 -12.22 -5.69
N LEU A 138 -23.78 -11.66 -6.09
CA LEU A 138 -23.41 -10.28 -5.76
C LEU A 138 -24.41 -9.28 -6.32
N ARG A 139 -24.80 -9.40 -7.59
CA ARG A 139 -25.85 -8.55 -8.20
C ARG A 139 -27.18 -8.65 -7.48
N LYS A 140 -27.58 -9.86 -7.09
CA LYS A 140 -28.79 -10.05 -6.28
C LYS A 140 -28.66 -9.35 -4.93
N SER A 141 -27.51 -9.48 -4.26
CA SER A 141 -27.23 -8.80 -3.00
C SER A 141 -27.25 -7.27 -3.15
N TRP A 142 -26.70 -6.72 -4.25
CA TRP A 142 -26.75 -5.29 -4.54
C TRP A 142 -28.19 -4.77 -4.59
N ASN A 143 -29.08 -5.48 -5.28
CA ASN A 143 -30.49 -5.11 -5.39
C ASN A 143 -31.29 -5.27 -4.07
N GLU A 144 -30.76 -6.02 -3.11
CA GLU A 144 -31.36 -6.15 -1.77
C GLU A 144 -30.95 -5.01 -0.82
N ILE A 145 -29.91 -4.23 -1.16
CA ILE A 145 -29.51 -3.06 -0.39
C ILE A 145 -30.58 -1.98 -0.56
N GLN A 146 -31.12 -1.51 0.55
CA GLN A 146 -32.07 -0.40 0.51
C GLN A 146 -31.29 0.90 0.60
N PHE A 147 -30.98 1.47 -0.57
CA PHE A 147 -30.40 2.81 -0.67
C PHE A 147 -31.40 3.90 -0.29
N SER A 148 -30.90 5.06 0.12
CA SER A 148 -31.68 6.27 0.34
C SER A 148 -32.36 6.74 -0.96
N LEU A 149 -33.37 7.62 -0.84
CA LEU A 149 -34.08 8.13 -2.02
C LEU A 149 -33.15 8.85 -2.99
N ASN A 150 -32.21 9.63 -2.47
CA ASN A 150 -31.23 10.35 -3.27
C ASN A 150 -30.31 9.40 -4.05
N PHE A 151 -29.74 8.39 -3.40
CA PHE A 151 -28.90 7.40 -4.08
C PHE A 151 -29.70 6.59 -5.10
N ARG A 152 -30.97 6.25 -4.83
CA ARG A 152 -31.83 5.61 -5.83
C ARG A 152 -32.07 6.49 -7.05
N HIS A 153 -32.26 7.79 -6.86
CA HIS A 153 -32.38 8.74 -7.96
C HIS A 153 -31.12 8.74 -8.82
N ILE A 154 -29.93 8.79 -8.20
CA ILE A 154 -28.65 8.72 -8.92
C ILE A 154 -28.51 7.41 -9.71
N MET A 155 -28.95 6.27 -9.16
CA MET A 155 -28.96 5.01 -9.91
C MET A 155 -29.82 5.10 -11.17
N LEU A 156 -31.01 5.70 -11.08
CA LEU A 156 -31.91 5.88 -12.22
C LEU A 156 -31.31 6.80 -13.28
N GLU A 157 -30.64 7.89 -12.87
CA GLU A 157 -29.96 8.78 -13.81
C GLU A 157 -28.83 8.05 -14.56
N ALA A 158 -27.99 7.28 -13.86
CA ALA A 158 -26.96 6.48 -14.50
C ALA A 158 -27.54 5.45 -15.47
N GLU A 159 -28.71 4.87 -15.16
CA GLU A 159 -29.42 3.96 -16.06
C GLU A 159 -30.00 4.64 -17.30
N LYS A 160 -30.51 5.87 -17.17
CA LYS A 160 -30.95 6.67 -18.32
C LYS A 160 -29.80 6.95 -19.28
N VAL A 161 -28.64 7.34 -18.75
CA VAL A 161 -27.43 7.59 -19.55
C VAL A 161 -26.98 6.32 -20.25
N ALA A 162 -26.95 5.17 -19.56
CA ALA A 162 -26.59 3.90 -20.20
C ALA A 162 -27.52 3.54 -21.37
N LYS A 163 -28.82 3.87 -21.29
CA LYS A 163 -29.79 3.63 -22.37
C LYS A 163 -29.58 4.52 -23.60
N MET A 164 -28.85 5.64 -23.49
CA MET A 164 -28.47 6.46 -24.64
C MET A 164 -27.50 5.72 -25.58
N PHE A 165 -26.82 4.68 -25.09
CA PHE A 165 -25.89 3.86 -25.84
C PHE A 165 -26.53 2.51 -26.22
N GLU A 166 -27.45 2.51 -27.18
CA GLU A 166 -28.22 1.32 -27.57
C GLU A 166 -27.35 0.11 -27.96
N LYS A 167 -26.24 0.36 -28.66
CA LYS A 167 -25.23 -0.66 -29.03
C LYS A 167 -24.29 -1.05 -27.88
N GLY A 168 -24.48 -0.45 -26.70
CA GLY A 168 -23.57 -0.53 -25.58
C GLY A 168 -22.35 0.38 -25.72
N PHE A 169 -21.49 0.33 -24.70
CA PHE A 169 -20.24 1.07 -24.64
C PHE A 169 -19.17 0.27 -23.89
N VAL A 170 -17.91 0.65 -24.13
CA VAL A 170 -16.75 0.19 -23.38
C VAL A 170 -16.37 1.26 -22.36
N ALA A 171 -16.10 0.84 -21.12
CA ALA A 171 -15.61 1.73 -20.08
C ALA A 171 -14.08 1.63 -19.96
N ILE A 172 -13.42 2.79 -19.83
CA ILE A 172 -12.01 2.88 -19.45
C ILE A 172 -11.91 3.63 -18.13
N HIS A 173 -11.49 2.94 -17.07
CA HIS A 173 -11.23 3.51 -15.76
C HIS A 173 -9.75 3.86 -15.59
N ILE A 174 -9.47 5.15 -15.48
CA ILE A 174 -8.13 5.73 -15.32
C ILE A 174 -8.02 6.28 -13.90
N ARG A 175 -7.44 5.49 -12.99
CA ARG A 175 -6.96 6.02 -11.72
C ARG A 175 -5.60 6.65 -11.95
N SER A 176 -5.45 7.93 -11.66
CA SER A 176 -4.16 8.62 -11.74
C SER A 176 -4.10 9.85 -10.84
N GLY A 177 -5.23 10.51 -10.56
CA GLY A 177 -5.32 11.77 -9.84
C GLY A 177 -4.54 11.79 -8.53
N ASP A 178 -4.95 10.99 -7.54
CA ASP A 178 -4.31 10.99 -6.21
C ASP A 178 -2.85 10.54 -6.30
N ILE A 179 -2.63 9.43 -6.99
CA ILE A 179 -1.32 8.80 -7.06
C ILE A 179 -0.28 9.70 -7.75
N VAL A 180 -0.67 10.52 -8.73
CA VAL A 180 0.25 11.36 -9.52
C VAL A 180 0.38 12.79 -8.95
N PHE A 181 -0.71 13.42 -8.48
CA PHE A 181 -0.69 14.83 -8.09
C PHE A 181 -0.49 15.09 -6.59
N GLU A 182 -0.67 14.09 -5.72
CA GLU A 182 -0.76 14.33 -4.29
C GLU A 182 0.59 14.77 -3.67
N PHE A 183 0.75 16.08 -3.46
CA PHE A 183 1.99 16.66 -2.92
C PHE A 183 2.00 16.75 -1.38
N LYS A 184 0.84 16.94 -0.74
CA LYS A 184 0.72 17.27 0.70
C LYS A 184 0.70 16.08 1.65
N GLY A 185 1.23 14.94 1.24
CA GLY A 185 1.30 13.77 2.12
C GLY A 185 1.60 12.45 1.44
N TYR A 186 1.81 12.40 0.13
CA TYR A 186 1.68 11.12 -0.60
C TYR A 186 2.29 11.05 -2.00
N SER A 187 3.17 11.98 -2.41
CA SER A 187 4.11 11.77 -3.54
C SER A 187 4.91 10.44 -3.41
N ARG A 188 4.87 9.91 -2.19
CA ARG A 188 5.23 8.62 -1.62
C ARG A 188 4.64 7.37 -2.30
N TRP A 189 3.56 7.46 -3.09
CA TRP A 189 2.92 6.27 -3.66
C TRP A 189 3.56 5.72 -4.94
N LEU A 190 4.33 6.47 -5.73
CA LEU A 190 4.68 5.98 -7.08
C LEU A 190 5.35 4.60 -7.07
N MET A 191 6.30 4.34 -6.15
CA MET A 191 6.91 3.02 -6.00
C MET A 191 5.93 1.93 -5.54
N PHE A 192 5.05 2.23 -4.57
CA PHE A 192 4.11 1.26 -3.99
C PHE A 192 2.85 1.04 -4.84
N SER A 193 2.41 2.07 -5.55
CA SER A 193 1.17 2.17 -6.32
C SER A 193 1.42 2.28 -7.82
N ALA A 194 2.64 2.00 -8.29
CA ALA A 194 3.01 2.04 -9.72
C ALA A 194 1.97 1.35 -10.60
N TYR A 195 1.54 0.14 -10.20
CA TYR A 195 0.56 -0.68 -10.90
C TYR A 195 -0.89 -0.40 -10.51
N LYS A 196 -1.16 0.55 -9.61
CA LYS A 196 -2.52 1.00 -9.26
C LYS A 196 -2.99 2.13 -10.17
N ALA A 197 -2.11 3.09 -10.47
CA ALA A 197 -2.39 4.14 -11.44
C ALA A 197 -2.21 3.62 -12.89
N VAL A 198 -2.67 4.37 -13.90
CA VAL A 198 -2.34 4.11 -15.32
C VAL A 198 -2.05 5.42 -16.06
N SER A 199 -1.08 5.41 -16.97
CA SER A 199 -0.67 6.62 -17.69
C SER A 199 -1.61 6.87 -18.86
N PHE A 200 -1.92 8.14 -19.10
CA PHE A 200 -2.74 8.54 -20.24
C PHE A 200 -2.08 8.19 -21.58
N ASN A 201 -0.74 8.15 -21.66
CA ASN A 201 -0.01 7.71 -22.85
C ASN A 201 -0.31 6.23 -23.19
N LEU A 202 -0.34 5.36 -22.17
CA LEU A 202 -0.71 3.96 -22.38
C LEU A 202 -2.17 3.85 -22.82
N ILE A 203 -3.08 4.62 -22.21
CA ILE A 203 -4.50 4.62 -22.58
C ILE A 203 -4.70 5.12 -24.02
N ALA A 204 -3.99 6.17 -24.45
CA ALA A 204 -4.06 6.67 -25.82
C ALA A 204 -3.74 5.56 -26.84
N SER A 205 -2.67 4.81 -26.61
CA SER A 205 -2.34 3.61 -27.40
C SER A 205 -3.42 2.53 -27.36
N VAL A 206 -3.97 2.23 -26.18
CA VAL A 206 -5.05 1.24 -26.06
C VAL A 206 -6.25 1.66 -26.91
N ILE A 207 -6.63 2.93 -26.86
CA ILE A 207 -7.73 3.45 -27.68
C ILE A 207 -7.39 3.34 -29.17
N LYS A 208 -6.25 3.91 -29.60
CA LYS A 208 -5.85 3.98 -31.01
C LYS A 208 -5.63 2.61 -31.66
N TYR A 209 -5.05 1.65 -30.94
CA TYR A 209 -4.60 0.38 -31.51
C TYR A 209 -5.48 -0.82 -31.15
N LYS A 210 -6.30 -0.71 -30.10
CA LYS A 210 -7.10 -1.85 -29.61
C LYS A 210 -8.58 -1.57 -29.55
N LEU A 211 -9.01 -0.31 -29.47
CA LEU A 211 -10.42 0.05 -29.37
C LEU A 211 -10.88 0.96 -30.51
N ASN A 212 -10.09 1.09 -31.59
CA ASN A 212 -10.43 1.95 -32.73
C ASN A 212 -11.75 1.55 -33.45
N TYR A 213 -12.11 0.27 -33.38
CA TYR A 213 -13.35 -0.26 -33.94
C TYR A 213 -14.56 -0.04 -33.03
N ILE A 214 -14.36 0.22 -31.74
CA ILE A 214 -15.44 0.47 -30.79
C ILE A 214 -16.12 1.79 -31.13
N GLU A 215 -17.45 1.84 -31.10
CA GLU A 215 -18.24 3.05 -31.42
C GLU A 215 -18.38 4.01 -30.23
N ASN A 216 -18.46 3.49 -29.00
CA ASN A 216 -18.71 4.28 -27.80
C ASN A 216 -17.73 3.89 -26.70
N ILE A 217 -16.86 4.82 -26.31
CA ILE A 217 -15.93 4.65 -25.19
C ILE A 217 -16.23 5.72 -24.16
N ILE A 218 -16.47 5.33 -22.91
CA ILE A 218 -16.65 6.26 -21.80
C ILE A 218 -15.44 6.19 -20.87
N ILE A 219 -14.80 7.34 -20.64
CA ILE A 219 -13.67 7.48 -19.72
C ILE A 219 -14.19 7.89 -18.35
N PHE A 220 -13.76 7.13 -17.34
CA PHE A 220 -13.98 7.40 -15.93
C PHE A 220 -12.62 7.67 -15.30
N SER A 221 -12.39 8.89 -14.81
CA SER A 221 -11.10 9.27 -14.25
C SER A 221 -11.24 10.28 -13.12
N ASP A 222 -10.32 10.16 -12.17
CA ASP A 222 -10.07 11.15 -11.12
C ASP A 222 -9.18 12.33 -11.59
N ASP A 223 -8.70 12.31 -12.85
CA ASP A 223 -8.01 13.41 -13.54
C ASP A 223 -8.82 13.90 -14.76
N THR A 224 -9.62 14.94 -14.53
CA THR A 224 -10.55 15.49 -15.52
C THR A 224 -9.85 16.29 -16.62
N ASP A 225 -8.81 17.07 -16.32
CA ASP A 225 -8.14 17.88 -17.34
C ASP A 225 -7.30 16.99 -18.29
N SER A 226 -6.57 15.99 -17.77
CA SER A 226 -5.86 15.03 -18.64
C SER A 226 -6.83 14.18 -19.45
N SER A 227 -8.02 13.87 -18.91
CA SER A 227 -9.08 13.18 -19.67
C SER A 227 -9.59 14.01 -20.85
N LYS A 228 -9.76 15.33 -20.68
CA LYS A 228 -10.11 16.24 -21.78
C LYS A 228 -9.02 16.31 -22.85
N ILE A 229 -7.75 16.30 -22.44
CA ILE A 229 -6.61 16.27 -23.37
C ILE A 229 -6.60 14.94 -24.15
N LEU A 230 -6.78 13.82 -23.46
CA LEU A 230 -6.85 12.49 -24.09
C LEU A 230 -8.00 12.39 -25.08
N LYS A 231 -9.19 12.89 -24.72
CA LYS A 231 -10.37 12.93 -25.61
C LYS A 231 -10.07 13.69 -26.90
N LYS A 232 -9.46 14.88 -26.80
CA LYS A 232 -9.05 15.67 -27.98
C LYS A 232 -7.98 14.97 -28.83
N TYR A 233 -7.08 14.25 -28.19
CA TYR A 233 -5.96 13.58 -28.87
C TYR A 233 -6.38 12.31 -29.63
N CYS A 234 -7.42 11.61 -29.17
CA CYS A 234 -7.89 10.35 -29.77
C CYS A 234 -9.14 10.55 -30.63
N ASP A 235 -9.32 11.75 -31.20
CA ASP A 235 -10.52 12.28 -31.85
C ASP A 235 -11.40 11.22 -32.53
N ASN A 236 -12.71 11.29 -32.22
CA ASN A 236 -13.81 10.35 -32.48
C ASN A 236 -14.09 9.32 -31.36
N LYS A 237 -15.33 9.37 -30.81
CA LYS A 237 -16.01 8.32 -30.01
C LYS A 237 -15.76 8.23 -28.49
N ILE A 238 -14.98 9.16 -27.94
CA ILE A 238 -14.74 9.23 -26.49
C ILE A 238 -15.71 10.19 -25.83
N PHE A 239 -16.37 9.71 -24.78
CA PHE A 239 -17.17 10.50 -23.85
C PHE A 239 -16.48 10.51 -22.49
N LEU A 240 -16.62 11.60 -21.75
CA LEU A 240 -16.18 11.66 -20.36
C LEU A 240 -17.39 11.43 -19.47
N ALA A 241 -17.26 10.61 -18.42
CA ALA A 241 -18.39 10.33 -17.52
C ALA A 241 -18.98 11.60 -16.90
N GLU A 242 -18.16 12.63 -16.69
CA GLU A 242 -18.59 13.92 -16.18
C GLU A 242 -19.51 14.72 -17.12
N GLU A 243 -19.51 14.40 -18.42
CA GLU A 243 -20.39 15.04 -19.41
C GLU A 243 -21.85 14.65 -19.21
N PHE A 244 -22.12 13.58 -18.46
CA PHE A 244 -23.46 13.05 -18.21
C PHE A 244 -24.01 13.38 -16.82
N LEU A 245 -23.30 14.18 -16.02
CA LEU A 245 -23.78 14.62 -14.72
C LEU A 245 -24.85 15.70 -14.92
N CYS A 246 -26.13 15.33 -14.72
CA CYS A 246 -27.27 16.25 -14.84
C CYS A 246 -27.22 17.38 -13.79
N ASP A 247 -26.78 17.06 -12.57
CA ASP A 247 -26.65 18.03 -11.48
C ASP A 247 -25.17 18.33 -11.22
N LYS A 248 -24.80 19.60 -11.38
CA LYS A 248 -23.44 20.10 -11.12
C LYS A 248 -23.14 20.29 -9.63
N HIS A 249 -24.15 20.15 -8.77
CA HIS A 249 -24.05 20.30 -7.32
C HIS A 249 -23.90 18.96 -6.57
N LEU A 250 -23.85 17.83 -7.29
CA LEU A 250 -23.57 16.54 -6.67
C LEU A 250 -22.28 16.60 -5.83
N SER A 251 -22.35 15.96 -4.67
CA SER A 251 -21.17 15.70 -3.86
C SER A 251 -20.21 14.76 -4.57
N ASN A 252 -18.96 14.75 -4.12
CA ASN A 252 -17.93 13.85 -4.61
C ASN A 252 -18.32 12.36 -4.47
N ASP A 253 -19.02 12.02 -3.39
CA ASP A 253 -19.54 10.68 -3.15
C ASP A 253 -20.66 10.31 -4.12
N GLU A 254 -21.60 11.23 -4.34
CA GLU A 254 -22.71 11.05 -5.27
C GLU A 254 -22.22 10.91 -6.71
N ARG A 255 -21.25 11.73 -7.13
CA ARG A 255 -20.57 11.61 -8.42
C ARG A 255 -19.88 10.24 -8.56
N SER A 256 -19.11 9.84 -7.54
CA SER A 256 -18.43 8.54 -7.54
C SER A 256 -19.42 7.39 -7.67
N PHE A 257 -20.55 7.49 -6.96
CA PHE A 257 -21.61 6.51 -7.01
C PHE A 257 -22.26 6.45 -8.40
N PHE A 258 -22.62 7.60 -8.99
CA PHE A 258 -23.13 7.70 -10.36
C PHE A 258 -22.19 7.02 -11.36
N GLU A 259 -20.91 7.38 -11.32
CA GLU A 259 -19.88 6.87 -12.22
C GLU A 259 -19.69 5.35 -12.10
N ILE A 260 -19.71 4.79 -10.88
CA ILE A 260 -19.65 3.34 -10.66
C ILE A 260 -20.88 2.65 -11.27
N ILE A 261 -22.07 3.19 -11.04
CA ILE A 261 -23.31 2.60 -11.56
C ILE A 261 -23.32 2.64 -13.08
N LEU A 262 -22.96 3.78 -13.68
CA LEU A 262 -22.87 3.92 -15.13
C LEU A 262 -21.83 2.92 -15.68
N MET A 263 -20.62 2.90 -15.13
CA MET A 263 -19.56 1.96 -15.54
C MET A 263 -20.01 0.49 -15.47
N SER A 264 -20.83 0.11 -14.49
CA SER A 264 -21.33 -1.26 -14.36
C SER A 264 -22.25 -1.72 -15.51
N LYS A 265 -22.74 -0.77 -16.33
CA LYS A 265 -23.56 -1.03 -17.51
C LYS A 265 -22.74 -1.25 -18.78
N ALA A 266 -21.42 -1.08 -18.72
CA ALA A 266 -20.52 -1.32 -19.85
C ALA A 266 -20.48 -2.80 -20.26
N GLN A 267 -20.15 -3.06 -21.53
CA GLN A 267 -19.87 -4.43 -22.01
C GLN A 267 -18.52 -4.93 -21.49
N GLU A 268 -17.49 -4.09 -21.58
CA GLU A 268 -16.14 -4.34 -21.08
C GLU A 268 -15.68 -3.15 -20.22
N ILE A 269 -14.92 -3.44 -19.17
CA ILE A 269 -14.30 -2.44 -18.29
C ILE A 269 -12.79 -2.66 -18.35
N TYR A 270 -12.09 -1.76 -19.04
CA TYR A 270 -10.64 -1.65 -19.01
C TYR A 270 -10.25 -0.81 -17.80
N HIS A 271 -9.44 -1.36 -16.90
CA HIS A 271 -9.09 -0.64 -15.67
C HIS A 271 -7.61 -0.77 -15.33
N SER A 272 -7.11 0.24 -14.61
CA SER A 272 -5.82 0.21 -13.94
C SER A 272 -5.87 -0.68 -12.69
N GLY A 273 -4.79 -1.40 -12.43
CA GLY A 273 -4.53 -2.13 -11.19
C GLY A 273 -5.73 -2.84 -10.56
N ASN A 274 -5.82 -2.72 -9.24
CA ASN A 274 -6.87 -3.31 -8.41
C ASN A 274 -7.65 -2.21 -7.66
N SER A 275 -8.37 -1.36 -8.39
CA SER A 275 -9.21 -0.30 -7.79
C SER A 275 -10.58 -0.84 -7.38
N GLY A 276 -10.98 -0.63 -6.11
CA GLY A 276 -12.32 -0.92 -5.59
C GLY A 276 -13.44 -0.25 -6.38
N PHE A 277 -13.18 0.90 -7.00
CA PHE A 277 -14.12 1.61 -7.87
C PHE A 277 -14.53 0.74 -9.08
N SER A 278 -13.55 0.34 -9.89
CA SER A 278 -13.76 -0.54 -11.04
C SER A 278 -14.20 -1.95 -10.64
N ARG A 279 -13.74 -2.45 -9.48
CA ARG A 279 -14.12 -3.78 -8.98
C ARG A 279 -15.59 -3.82 -8.58
N LEU A 280 -16.09 -2.78 -7.92
CA LEU A 280 -17.50 -2.67 -7.57
C LEU A 280 -18.37 -2.64 -8.82
N ALA A 281 -18.00 -1.84 -9.83
CA ALA A 281 -18.69 -1.83 -11.12
C ALA A 281 -18.75 -3.24 -11.76
N CYS A 282 -17.66 -4.00 -11.70
CA CYS A 282 -17.61 -5.39 -12.17
C CYS A 282 -18.45 -6.37 -11.32
N PHE A 283 -18.60 -6.12 -10.02
CA PHE A 283 -19.40 -6.95 -9.10
C PHE A 283 -20.90 -6.77 -9.34
N ILE A 284 -21.34 -5.54 -9.58
CA ILE A 284 -22.76 -5.19 -9.74
C ILE A 284 -23.20 -5.24 -11.22
N GLY A 285 -22.24 -5.23 -12.14
CA GLY A 285 -22.46 -5.37 -13.58
C GLY A 285 -22.35 -6.81 -14.11
N VAL A 286 -22.54 -6.94 -15.42
CA VAL A 286 -22.25 -8.17 -16.19
C VAL A 286 -20.97 -8.04 -17.04
N SER A 287 -20.28 -6.92 -16.92
CA SER A 287 -19.15 -6.54 -17.75
C SER A 287 -17.96 -7.49 -17.62
N ARG A 288 -17.25 -7.69 -18.73
CA ARG A 288 -15.93 -8.32 -18.73
C ARG A 288 -14.91 -7.36 -18.10
N SER A 289 -14.20 -7.83 -17.08
CA SER A 289 -13.15 -7.06 -16.40
C SER A 289 -11.80 -7.30 -17.08
N ILE A 290 -11.14 -6.22 -17.52
CA ILE A 290 -9.86 -6.28 -18.23
C ILE A 290 -8.85 -5.36 -17.53
N CYS A 291 -7.95 -5.97 -16.76
CA CYS A 291 -6.85 -5.24 -16.13
C CYS A 291 -5.75 -4.97 -17.18
N ILE A 292 -5.53 -3.69 -17.51
CA ILE A 292 -4.62 -3.26 -18.58
C ILE A 292 -3.20 -3.84 -18.39
N TYR A 293 -2.68 -3.78 -17.16
CA TYR A 293 -1.35 -4.30 -16.81
C TYR A 293 -1.20 -5.82 -16.93
N LYS A 294 -2.30 -6.56 -16.90
CA LYS A 294 -2.31 -8.02 -17.04
C LYS A 294 -2.65 -8.48 -18.45
N TYR A 295 -3.44 -7.68 -19.18
CA TYR A 295 -3.91 -8.03 -20.51
C TYR A 295 -2.84 -7.83 -21.57
N PHE A 296 -2.07 -6.74 -21.49
CA PHE A 296 -0.97 -6.46 -22.42
C PHE A 296 0.35 -7.01 -21.89
N SER A 297 1.21 -7.48 -22.78
CA SER A 297 2.59 -7.85 -22.42
C SER A 297 3.39 -6.62 -22.00
N LYS A 298 4.43 -6.80 -21.17
CA LYS A 298 5.29 -5.69 -20.73
C LYS A 298 5.93 -4.94 -21.88
N ILE A 299 6.33 -5.65 -22.94
CA ILE A 299 6.92 -5.03 -24.14
C ILE A 299 5.89 -4.18 -24.89
N GLN A 300 4.64 -4.62 -25.00
CA GLN A 300 3.55 -3.82 -25.57
C GLN A 300 3.30 -2.58 -24.73
N GLN A 301 3.16 -2.72 -23.40
CA GLN A 301 2.95 -1.58 -22.50
C GLN A 301 4.09 -0.57 -22.59
N TYR A 302 5.33 -1.04 -22.66
CA TYR A 302 6.52 -0.23 -22.81
C TYR A 302 6.50 0.56 -24.15
N ASN A 303 6.23 -0.11 -25.28
CA ASN A 303 6.16 0.56 -26.58
C ASN A 303 4.98 1.54 -26.66
N PHE A 304 3.81 1.13 -26.18
CA PHE A 304 2.61 1.97 -26.16
C PHE A 304 2.78 3.28 -25.40
N ILE A 305 3.56 3.28 -24.31
CA ILE A 305 3.90 4.52 -23.61
C ILE A 305 4.81 5.38 -24.49
N LEU A 306 5.88 4.80 -25.05
CA LEU A 306 6.84 5.54 -25.88
C LEU A 306 6.19 6.18 -27.10
N ASP A 307 5.28 5.46 -27.77
CA ASP A 307 4.61 5.93 -29.00
C ASP A 307 3.83 7.24 -28.80
N ASN A 308 3.44 7.58 -27.56
CA ASN A 308 2.65 8.79 -27.27
C ASN A 308 3.33 9.71 -26.26
N ILE A 309 4.56 9.42 -25.81
CA ILE A 309 5.17 10.15 -24.68
C ILE A 309 5.47 11.62 -25.01
N ASP A 310 5.85 11.89 -26.26
CA ASP A 310 6.19 13.24 -26.73
C ASP A 310 4.98 13.99 -27.31
N GLU A 311 4.00 13.26 -27.86
CA GLU A 311 2.83 13.86 -28.52
C GLU A 311 1.74 14.30 -27.55
N LEU A 312 1.48 13.51 -26.50
CA LEU A 312 0.39 13.78 -25.57
C LEU A 312 0.81 14.83 -24.54
N ARG A 313 0.34 16.07 -24.75
CA ARG A 313 0.71 17.24 -23.94
C ARG A 313 -0.02 17.27 -22.60
N LEU A 314 0.51 16.56 -21.60
CA LEU A 314 -0.02 16.52 -20.23
C LEU A 314 0.68 17.52 -19.29
N SER A 315 0.18 17.62 -18.04
CA SER A 315 0.87 18.34 -16.96
C SER A 315 2.24 17.71 -16.66
N ARG A 316 3.14 18.47 -16.03
CA ARG A 316 4.48 17.99 -15.66
C ARG A 316 4.45 16.69 -14.82
N GLN A 317 3.55 16.63 -13.84
CA GLN A 317 3.38 15.44 -12.99
C GLN A 317 2.89 14.24 -13.80
N GLN A 318 1.91 14.44 -14.69
CA GLN A 318 1.41 13.39 -15.57
C GLN A 318 2.40 12.99 -16.66
N LYS A 319 3.36 13.84 -17.03
CA LYS A 319 4.51 13.48 -17.88
C LYS A 319 5.59 12.71 -17.13
N ALA A 320 5.82 13.01 -15.86
CA ALA A 320 6.81 12.31 -15.05
C ALA A 320 6.42 10.84 -14.79
N TYR A 321 5.13 10.56 -14.56
CA TYR A 321 4.63 9.21 -14.27
C TYR A 321 4.91 8.14 -15.35
N PRO A 322 4.65 8.33 -16.66
CA PRO A 322 4.99 7.35 -17.69
C PRO A 322 6.50 7.07 -17.76
N TYR A 323 7.36 8.06 -17.52
CA TYR A 323 8.81 7.82 -17.41
C TYR A 323 9.15 6.91 -16.24
N PHE A 324 8.50 7.09 -15.09
CA PHE A 324 8.64 6.18 -13.97
C PHE A 324 8.19 4.74 -14.32
N MET A 325 7.07 4.60 -15.02
CA MET A 325 6.61 3.27 -15.49
C MET A 325 7.57 2.64 -16.49
N LEU A 326 8.15 3.42 -17.41
CA LEU A 326 9.18 2.95 -18.34
C LEU A 326 10.43 2.47 -17.60
N PHE A 327 10.84 3.15 -16.51
CA PHE A 327 11.89 2.66 -15.62
C PHE A 327 11.53 1.31 -14.99
N ILE A 328 10.33 1.16 -14.43
CA ILE A 328 9.86 -0.10 -13.83
C ILE A 328 9.89 -1.24 -14.86
N PHE A 329 9.34 -1.00 -16.06
CA PHE A 329 9.35 -1.99 -17.14
C PHE A 329 10.76 -2.33 -17.61
N ALA A 330 11.62 -1.32 -17.78
CA ALA A 330 13.03 -1.52 -18.15
C ALA A 330 13.76 -2.38 -17.11
N ARG A 331 13.51 -2.16 -15.81
CA ARG A 331 14.08 -2.95 -14.73
C ARG A 331 13.58 -4.39 -14.76
N GLU A 332 12.27 -4.60 -14.90
CA GLU A 332 11.68 -5.94 -14.92
C GLU A 332 12.08 -6.76 -16.16
N MET A 333 12.28 -6.09 -17.30
CA MET A 333 12.80 -6.71 -18.53
C MET A 333 14.33 -6.81 -18.54
N LYS A 334 15.01 -6.40 -17.46
CA LYS A 334 16.48 -6.42 -17.32
C LYS A 334 17.21 -5.65 -18.44
N LEU A 335 16.64 -4.54 -18.91
CA LEU A 335 17.31 -3.64 -19.84
C LEU A 335 18.53 -2.98 -19.17
N SER A 336 19.42 -2.41 -19.99
CA SER A 336 20.68 -1.82 -19.48
C SER A 336 20.44 -0.74 -18.41
N LYS A 337 21.36 -0.65 -17.44
CA LYS A 337 21.31 0.36 -16.39
C LYS A 337 21.35 1.79 -16.94
N LYS A 338 22.03 2.01 -18.08
CA LYS A 338 22.00 3.28 -18.82
C LYS A 338 20.58 3.66 -19.25
N LYS A 339 19.81 2.70 -19.77
CA LYS A 339 18.43 2.92 -20.20
C LYS A 339 17.47 3.14 -19.03
N GLN A 340 17.68 2.42 -17.93
CA GLN A 340 16.96 2.65 -16.67
C GLN A 340 17.22 4.06 -16.13
N MET A 341 18.49 4.50 -16.12
CA MET A 341 18.90 5.83 -15.66
C MET A 341 18.28 6.93 -16.52
N PHE A 342 18.30 6.79 -17.85
CA PHE A 342 17.69 7.74 -18.79
C PHE A 342 16.22 8.04 -18.44
N PHE A 343 15.41 7.01 -18.16
CA PHE A 343 14.00 7.22 -17.79
C PHE A 343 13.84 7.91 -16.44
N LEU A 344 14.71 7.61 -15.48
CA LEU A 344 14.68 8.29 -14.18
C LEU A 344 15.09 9.76 -14.29
N GLU A 345 16.08 10.08 -15.12
CA GLU A 345 16.51 11.46 -15.40
C GLU A 345 15.38 12.25 -16.07
N LYS A 346 14.74 11.67 -17.10
CA LYS A 346 13.59 12.30 -17.77
C LYS A 346 12.39 12.52 -16.87
N GLY A 347 12.05 11.53 -16.04
CA GLY A 347 10.98 11.70 -15.06
C GLY A 347 11.29 12.80 -14.02
N TYR A 348 12.54 12.90 -13.58
CA TYR A 348 12.98 13.94 -12.65
C TYR A 348 13.02 15.35 -13.28
N GLU A 349 13.36 15.46 -14.57
CA GLU A 349 13.28 16.73 -15.31
C GLU A 349 11.86 17.30 -15.33
N GLU A 350 10.86 16.42 -15.51
CA GLU A 350 9.44 16.79 -15.50
C GLU A 350 8.93 17.11 -14.08
N ASP A 351 9.28 16.29 -13.07
CA ASP A 351 8.85 16.49 -11.68
C ASP A 351 10.02 16.40 -10.67
N LYS A 352 10.69 17.53 -10.47
CA LYS A 352 11.83 17.68 -9.53
C LYS A 352 11.46 17.52 -8.06
N ASN A 353 10.18 17.66 -7.74
CA ASN A 353 9.66 17.57 -6.38
C ASN A 353 9.48 16.12 -5.96
N ASN A 354 9.26 15.22 -6.92
CA ASN A 354 9.13 13.81 -6.66
C ASN A 354 10.50 13.14 -6.51
N LYS A 355 10.94 12.96 -5.25
CA LYS A 355 12.28 12.42 -4.96
C LYS A 355 12.40 10.92 -5.28
N VAL A 356 11.33 10.25 -5.73
CA VAL A 356 11.34 8.80 -6.06
C VAL A 356 12.32 8.49 -7.18
N PHE A 357 12.48 9.43 -8.11
CA PHE A 357 13.44 9.33 -9.20
C PHE A 357 14.86 9.29 -8.64
N ILE A 358 15.23 10.25 -7.78
CA ILE A 358 16.56 10.29 -7.16
C ILE A 358 16.83 9.04 -6.31
N LEU A 359 15.85 8.60 -5.51
CA LEU A 359 15.99 7.36 -4.74
C LEU A 359 16.25 6.14 -5.64
N SER A 360 15.57 6.06 -6.77
CA SER A 360 15.75 4.98 -7.74
C SER A 360 17.09 5.09 -8.48
N GLN A 361 17.59 6.30 -8.75
CA GLN A 361 18.91 6.51 -9.35
C GLN A 361 20.02 6.03 -8.39
N ILE A 362 19.91 6.38 -7.11
CA ILE A 362 20.82 5.90 -6.07
C ILE A 362 20.81 4.36 -6.00
N GLU A 363 19.64 3.73 -6.11
CA GLU A 363 19.51 2.26 -6.17
C GLU A 363 20.25 1.66 -7.38
N ILE A 364 20.19 2.31 -8.55
CA ILE A 364 21.00 1.89 -9.71
C ILE A 364 22.49 1.95 -9.38
N TYR A 365 23.00 3.03 -8.80
CA TYR A 365 24.42 3.14 -8.44
C TYR A 365 24.83 2.09 -7.41
N PHE A 366 23.99 1.81 -6.42
CA PHE A 366 24.20 0.70 -5.50
C PHE A 366 24.29 -0.65 -6.24
N SER A 367 23.40 -0.90 -7.20
CA SER A 367 23.44 -2.14 -8.00
C SER A 367 24.68 -2.27 -8.90
N LEU A 368 25.35 -1.15 -9.17
CA LEU A 368 26.62 -1.07 -9.91
C LEU A 368 27.86 -1.05 -9.00
N CYS A 369 27.67 -1.13 -7.67
CA CYS A 369 28.72 -0.92 -6.66
C CYS A 369 29.41 0.47 -6.76
N ASP A 370 28.78 1.46 -7.40
CA ASP A 370 29.29 2.82 -7.57
C ASP A 370 28.88 3.67 -6.36
N TYR A 371 29.46 3.34 -5.21
CA TYR A 371 29.15 3.99 -3.93
C TYR A 371 29.60 5.45 -3.88
N GLU A 372 30.61 5.81 -4.68
CA GLU A 372 31.12 7.18 -4.78
C GLU A 372 30.05 8.09 -5.39
N LYS A 373 29.44 7.70 -6.51
CA LYS A 373 28.33 8.48 -7.09
C LYS A 373 27.09 8.49 -6.21
N ALA A 374 26.71 7.36 -5.61
CA ALA A 374 25.59 7.33 -4.68
C ALA A 374 25.81 8.31 -3.50
N ASN A 375 27.01 8.33 -2.92
CA ASN A 375 27.36 9.23 -1.84
C ASN A 375 27.40 10.70 -2.28
N GLN A 376 27.87 10.97 -3.49
CA GLN A 376 27.89 12.31 -4.08
C GLN A 376 26.49 12.87 -4.32
N ILE A 377 25.54 12.06 -4.81
CA ILE A 377 24.15 12.48 -5.00
C ILE A 377 23.52 12.86 -3.65
N ILE A 378 23.70 12.04 -2.61
CA ILE A 378 23.16 12.35 -1.27
C ILE A 378 23.80 13.62 -0.72
N LYS A 379 25.09 13.83 -0.93
CA LYS A 379 25.80 15.06 -0.58
C LYS A 379 25.18 16.30 -1.22
N GLU A 380 24.85 16.23 -2.50
CA GLU A 380 24.21 17.33 -3.22
C GLU A 380 22.80 17.64 -2.69
N ILE A 381 22.01 16.61 -2.37
CA ILE A 381 20.70 16.77 -1.74
C ILE A 381 20.82 17.49 -0.39
N VAL A 382 21.84 17.14 0.41
CA VAL A 382 22.16 17.81 1.67
C VAL A 382 22.48 19.29 1.45
N TYR A 383 23.32 19.63 0.48
CA TYR A 383 23.67 21.03 0.22
C TYR A 383 22.56 21.86 -0.38
N LYS A 384 21.62 21.25 -1.12
CA LYS A 384 20.45 21.93 -1.69
C LYS A 384 19.31 22.13 -0.68
N ASN A 385 19.49 21.76 0.59
CA ASN A 385 18.44 21.76 1.62
C ASN A 385 17.22 20.88 1.25
N GLU A 386 17.43 19.85 0.42
CA GLU A 386 16.37 18.90 0.00
C GLU A 386 16.40 17.60 0.81
N PHE A 387 17.30 17.50 1.79
CA PHE A 387 17.55 16.26 2.52
C PHE A 387 16.37 15.78 3.35
N MET A 388 15.62 16.68 3.98
CA MET A 388 14.47 16.30 4.80
C MET A 388 13.33 15.75 3.95
N SER A 389 13.03 16.33 2.78
CA SER A 389 12.00 15.81 1.88
C SER A 389 12.41 14.49 1.23
N PHE A 390 13.69 14.34 0.89
CA PHE A 390 14.27 13.06 0.46
C PHE A 390 14.11 11.97 1.54
N LEU A 391 14.49 12.29 2.79
CA LEU A 391 14.42 11.36 3.90
C LEU A 391 12.97 10.97 4.20
N GLU A 392 12.08 11.96 4.34
CA GLU A 392 10.66 11.74 4.61
C GLU A 392 10.06 10.73 3.62
N MET A 393 10.35 10.89 2.33
CA MET A 393 9.86 9.98 1.31
C MET A 393 10.48 8.58 1.44
N LEU A 394 11.77 8.44 1.79
CA LEU A 394 12.41 7.15 2.02
C LEU A 394 11.82 6.40 3.23
N ILE A 395 11.65 7.08 4.38
CA ILE A 395 11.17 6.45 5.64
C ILE A 395 9.67 6.58 5.87
N THR A 396 8.92 6.95 4.83
CA THR A 396 7.45 6.98 4.88
C THR A 396 6.90 5.63 5.28
N LYS A 397 5.85 5.66 6.12
CA LYS A 397 5.07 4.50 6.52
C LYS A 397 3.66 4.59 5.94
N SER A 398 3.15 3.49 5.41
CA SER A 398 1.71 3.31 5.26
C SER A 398 1.15 3.03 6.64
N TYR A 399 0.48 4.04 7.21
CA TYR A 399 -0.11 3.96 8.55
C TYR A 399 -1.08 2.77 8.68
N ASP A 400 -1.83 2.48 7.61
CA ASP A 400 -2.80 1.38 7.56
C ASP A 400 -2.16 -0.02 7.53
N LEU A 401 -0.92 -0.13 7.01
CA LEU A 401 -0.20 -1.40 6.86
C LEU A 401 0.89 -1.61 7.92
N GLY A 402 1.20 -0.58 8.71
CA GLY A 402 2.26 -0.62 9.72
C GLY A 402 3.63 -0.97 9.13
N CYS A 403 3.90 -0.60 7.88
CA CYS A 403 5.15 -0.89 7.18
C CYS A 403 5.67 0.34 6.42
N TYR A 404 6.95 0.29 6.01
CA TYR A 404 7.55 1.33 5.19
C TYR A 404 7.18 1.15 3.71
N ASP A 405 6.76 2.22 3.04
CA ASP A 405 6.32 2.17 1.63
C ASP A 405 7.49 1.84 0.70
N ASN A 406 8.64 2.43 0.98
CA ASN A 406 9.87 2.29 0.22
C ASN A 406 10.83 1.25 0.83
N PHE A 407 10.30 0.32 1.62
CA PHE A 407 11.09 -0.71 2.30
C PHE A 407 12.02 -1.50 1.37
N VAL A 408 11.61 -1.72 0.11
CA VAL A 408 12.42 -2.41 -0.89
C VAL A 408 13.75 -1.70 -1.19
N LEU A 409 13.81 -0.38 -1.00
CA LEU A 409 15.02 0.42 -1.21
C LEU A 409 15.98 0.36 -0.02
N PHE A 410 15.51 -0.04 1.17
CA PHE A 410 16.33 -0.06 2.38
C PHE A 410 17.51 -1.03 2.25
N HIS A 411 17.34 -2.14 1.52
CA HIS A 411 18.40 -3.12 1.36
C HIS A 411 19.70 -2.51 0.81
N SER A 412 19.59 -1.55 -0.12
CA SER A 412 20.75 -0.92 -0.75
C SER A 412 21.55 -0.02 0.20
N TYR A 413 20.92 0.47 1.28
CA TYR A 413 21.58 1.23 2.35
C TYR A 413 22.15 0.31 3.44
N LEU A 414 21.80 -0.98 3.41
CA LEU A 414 22.28 -1.99 4.35
C LEU A 414 23.55 -2.71 3.88
N LEU A 415 24.40 -2.03 3.11
CA LEU A 415 25.70 -2.59 2.71
C LEU A 415 26.45 -3.04 3.96
N ASN A 416 27.36 -4.01 3.82
CA ASN A 416 28.26 -4.50 4.88
C ASN A 416 29.24 -3.38 5.33
N MET A 417 28.69 -2.26 5.78
CA MET A 417 29.37 -1.04 6.19
C MET A 417 30.05 -1.37 7.51
N ASN A 418 31.22 -2.00 7.41
CA ASN A 418 32.18 -1.97 8.48
C ASN A 418 32.58 -0.50 8.75
N GLY A 419 33.20 -0.23 9.90
CA GLY A 419 33.55 1.13 10.29
C GLY A 419 34.36 1.92 9.26
N PHE A 420 35.09 1.24 8.35
CA PHE A 420 35.82 1.88 7.25
C PHE A 420 34.87 2.45 6.18
N LEU A 421 33.93 1.66 5.67
CA LEU A 421 33.01 2.13 4.63
C LEU A 421 32.06 3.22 5.14
N LEU A 422 31.67 3.18 6.43
CA LEU A 422 30.90 4.26 7.07
C LEU A 422 31.64 5.60 7.01
N LYS A 423 32.96 5.59 7.21
CA LYS A 423 33.79 6.79 7.13
C LYS A 423 34.07 7.22 5.69
N LYS A 424 34.27 6.27 4.77
CA LYS A 424 34.52 6.58 3.34
C LYS A 424 33.29 7.21 2.68
N TYR A 425 32.08 6.76 3.04
CA TYR A 425 30.83 7.23 2.45
C TYR A 425 29.90 7.83 3.51
N PRO A 426 30.24 9.00 4.07
CA PRO A 426 29.56 9.56 5.24
C PRO A 426 28.10 9.92 4.99
N TYR A 427 27.72 10.27 3.75
CA TYR A 427 26.34 10.63 3.41
C TYR A 427 25.44 9.40 3.27
N ILE A 428 25.97 8.30 2.73
CA ILE A 428 25.28 6.99 2.76
C ILE A 428 25.14 6.51 4.20
N ALA A 429 26.19 6.66 5.01
CA ALA A 429 26.18 6.32 6.44
C ALA A 429 25.12 7.13 7.20
N LEU A 430 24.98 8.43 6.91
CA LEU A 430 23.94 9.29 7.49
C LEU A 430 22.53 8.74 7.21
N VAL A 431 22.22 8.42 5.95
CA VAL A 431 20.91 7.86 5.60
C VAL A 431 20.67 6.52 6.30
N SER A 432 21.70 5.67 6.36
CA SER A 432 21.63 4.37 7.05
C SER A 432 21.33 4.53 8.54
N TYR A 433 21.97 5.50 9.20
CA TYR A 433 21.72 5.87 10.58
C TYR A 433 20.26 6.32 10.80
N LEU A 434 19.76 7.21 9.94
CA LEU A 434 18.41 7.76 10.08
C LEU A 434 17.32 6.71 9.84
N ILE A 435 17.53 5.78 8.91
CA ILE A 435 16.65 4.60 8.75
C ILE A 435 16.63 3.79 10.05
N ALA A 436 17.81 3.47 10.60
CA ALA A 436 17.91 2.66 11.82
C ALA A 436 17.29 3.36 13.04
N GLN A 437 17.50 4.68 13.17
CA GLN A 437 16.93 5.49 14.25
C GLN A 437 15.40 5.54 14.14
N ASP A 438 14.85 5.72 12.94
CA ASP A 438 13.40 5.74 12.75
C ASP A 438 12.76 4.38 13.07
N ILE A 439 13.42 3.27 12.68
CA ILE A 439 13.00 1.91 13.04
C ILE A 439 13.00 1.73 14.56
N TYR A 440 14.06 2.18 15.25
CA TYR A 440 14.16 2.11 16.70
C TYR A 440 13.02 2.88 17.39
N LEU A 441 12.78 4.13 16.97
CA LEU A 441 11.74 4.99 17.54
C LEU A 441 10.33 4.46 17.31
N ASN A 442 10.10 3.76 16.20
CA ASN A 442 8.77 3.29 15.81
C ASN A 442 8.58 1.78 16.03
N PHE A 443 9.53 1.11 16.68
CA PHE A 443 9.49 -0.33 16.88
C PHE A 443 8.14 -0.79 17.48
N LYS A 444 7.67 -0.21 18.56
CA LYS A 444 6.38 -0.65 19.16
C LYS A 444 5.18 -0.53 18.20
N LYS A 445 5.20 0.41 17.25
CA LYS A 445 4.13 0.62 16.25
C LYS A 445 4.18 -0.39 15.10
N LEU A 446 5.38 -0.85 14.71
CA LEU A 446 5.58 -1.82 13.63
C LEU A 446 5.16 -3.27 13.98
N SER A 447 4.76 -3.51 15.24
CA SER A 447 4.17 -4.74 15.84
C SER A 447 4.41 -6.08 15.11
N ASN A 448 3.69 -6.34 14.01
CA ASN A 448 3.68 -7.60 13.26
C ASN A 448 4.33 -7.55 11.86
N SER A 449 4.73 -6.36 11.39
CA SER A 449 5.22 -6.10 10.02
C SER A 449 6.74 -6.19 9.90
N TYR A 450 7.41 -6.79 10.89
CA TYR A 450 8.85 -6.85 10.95
C TYR A 450 9.46 -7.69 9.85
N HIS A 451 10.41 -7.07 9.15
CA HIS A 451 11.28 -7.76 8.22
C HIS A 451 12.69 -7.90 8.78
N HIS A 452 13.42 -8.92 8.32
CA HIS A 452 14.81 -9.16 8.72
C HIS A 452 15.73 -7.96 8.46
N LEU A 453 15.45 -7.13 7.44
CA LEU A 453 16.27 -5.93 7.19
C LEU A 453 16.17 -4.93 8.35
N HIS A 454 15.01 -4.78 9.00
CA HIS A 454 14.88 -3.91 10.17
C HIS A 454 15.86 -4.32 11.29
N MET A 455 16.06 -5.63 11.45
CA MET A 455 17.03 -6.17 12.41
C MET A 455 18.45 -5.76 12.06
N LEU A 456 18.81 -5.91 10.80
CA LEU A 456 20.16 -5.63 10.35
C LEU A 456 20.48 -4.13 10.51
N PHE A 457 19.51 -3.24 10.32
CA PHE A 457 19.68 -1.81 10.61
C PHE A 457 19.88 -1.53 12.09
N LEU A 458 19.10 -2.19 12.97
CA LEU A 458 19.27 -2.05 14.41
C LEU A 458 20.61 -2.63 14.90
N GLU A 459 21.06 -3.75 14.34
CA GLU A 459 22.39 -4.33 14.59
C GLU A 459 23.50 -3.38 14.10
N LEU A 460 23.36 -2.80 12.90
CA LEU A 460 24.30 -1.82 12.34
C LEU A 460 24.42 -0.59 13.24
N LEU A 461 23.28 -0.03 13.66
CA LEU A 461 23.24 1.10 14.60
C LEU A 461 23.93 0.74 15.91
N TYR A 462 23.54 -0.38 16.54
CA TYR A 462 24.07 -0.80 17.83
C TYR A 462 25.60 -0.96 17.82
N GLN A 463 26.15 -1.55 16.76
CA GLN A 463 27.58 -1.84 16.64
C GLN A 463 28.44 -0.61 16.28
N ASN A 464 27.86 0.44 15.70
CA ASN A 464 28.61 1.56 15.14
C ASN A 464 28.18 2.92 15.73
N GLN A 465 27.58 2.93 16.92
CA GLN A 465 27.05 4.14 17.56
C GLN A 465 28.09 5.27 17.65
N ASP A 466 29.33 4.95 18.05
CA ASP A 466 30.39 5.94 18.21
C ASP A 466 30.82 6.55 16.86
N ILE A 467 30.81 5.76 15.78
CA ILE A 467 31.11 6.23 14.43
C ILE A 467 29.99 7.15 13.94
N PHE A 468 28.73 6.79 14.17
CA PHE A 468 27.60 7.62 13.78
C PHE A 468 27.55 8.94 14.55
N GLN A 469 27.78 8.90 15.87
CA GLN A 469 27.92 10.11 16.69
C GLN A 469 29.02 11.02 16.14
N PHE A 470 30.22 10.46 15.91
CA PHE A 470 31.34 11.21 15.33
C PHE A 470 30.97 11.87 13.99
N LEU A 471 30.35 11.12 13.07
CA LEU A 471 29.95 11.66 11.77
C LEU A 471 28.92 12.79 11.91
N ILE A 472 27.94 12.66 12.81
CA ILE A 472 26.92 13.69 13.02
C ILE A 472 27.55 14.96 13.58
N ASP A 473 28.39 14.83 14.61
CA ASP A 473 29.00 15.98 15.30
C ASP A 473 29.99 16.73 14.42
N THR A 474 30.67 16.02 13.50
CA THR A 474 31.75 16.61 12.68
C THR A 474 31.31 16.99 11.27
N HIS A 475 30.59 16.10 10.57
CA HIS A 475 30.26 16.28 9.15
C HIS A 475 28.85 16.84 8.94
N PHE A 476 27.94 16.66 9.91
CA PHE A 476 26.52 16.97 9.75
C PHE A 476 25.94 17.90 10.82
N TYR A 477 26.78 18.58 11.60
CA TYR A 477 26.34 19.46 12.69
C TYR A 477 25.34 20.54 12.23
N LYS A 478 25.49 21.05 11.00
CA LYS A 478 24.59 22.04 10.40
C LYS A 478 23.17 21.53 10.13
N LEU A 479 22.96 20.21 10.08
CA LEU A 479 21.64 19.61 9.88
C LEU A 479 20.81 19.54 11.16
N ASN A 480 21.36 19.91 12.32
CA ASN A 480 20.68 19.85 13.62
C ASN A 480 20.09 18.47 13.95
N ILE A 481 20.71 17.39 13.45
CA ILE A 481 20.30 16.02 13.70
C ILE A 481 20.70 15.64 15.12
N LYS A 482 19.73 15.29 15.95
CA LYS A 482 20.00 14.82 17.31
C LYS A 482 20.37 13.34 17.29
N PHE A 483 21.62 13.03 17.68
CA PHE A 483 22.01 11.65 17.90
C PHE A 483 21.27 11.07 19.11
N GLN A 484 20.74 9.87 18.97
CA GLN A 484 20.10 9.14 20.05
C GLN A 484 20.80 7.80 20.27
N LYS A 485 21.44 7.67 21.44
CA LYS A 485 22.17 6.46 21.79
C LYS A 485 21.21 5.29 22.00
N PHE A 486 21.53 4.16 21.36
CA PHE A 486 20.73 2.95 21.44
C PHE A 486 21.23 2.09 22.61
N SER A 487 20.48 2.06 23.72
CA SER A 487 20.93 1.35 24.93
C SER A 487 21.03 -0.16 24.71
N SER A 488 21.98 -0.81 25.38
CA SER A 488 22.12 -2.28 25.32
C SER A 488 20.84 -2.99 25.76
N LYS A 489 20.17 -2.47 26.80
CA LYS A 489 18.88 -2.98 27.26
C LYS A 489 17.81 -2.92 26.17
N ASP A 490 17.64 -1.78 25.52
CA ASP A 490 16.63 -1.62 24.47
C ASP A 490 16.91 -2.55 23.29
N TYR A 491 18.17 -2.65 22.87
CA TYR A 491 18.60 -3.57 21.84
C TYR A 491 18.20 -5.00 22.18
N PHE A 492 18.56 -5.51 23.36
CA PHE A 492 18.26 -6.88 23.73
C PHE A 492 16.76 -7.15 23.98
N ASP A 493 16.01 -6.18 24.50
CA ASP A 493 14.55 -6.28 24.64
C ASP A 493 13.87 -6.39 23.27
N ILE A 494 14.30 -5.57 22.31
CA ILE A 494 13.86 -5.61 20.92
C ILE A 494 14.22 -6.96 20.28
N MET A 495 15.48 -7.39 20.39
CA MET A 495 15.95 -8.71 19.90
C MET A 495 15.15 -9.87 20.51
N TYR A 496 14.80 -9.79 21.80
CA TYR A 496 14.00 -10.80 22.48
C TYR A 496 12.58 -10.88 21.91
N LEU A 497 11.91 -9.74 21.73
CA LEU A 497 10.58 -9.68 21.12
C LEU A 497 10.59 -10.27 19.70
N LEU A 498 11.65 -9.97 18.94
CA LEU A 498 11.78 -10.42 17.56
C LEU A 498 12.12 -11.91 17.45
N LYS A 499 12.93 -12.47 18.37
CA LYS A 499 13.14 -13.92 18.44
C LYS A 499 11.89 -14.72 18.79
N ASN A 500 10.88 -14.10 19.40
CA ASN A 500 9.60 -14.75 19.59
C ASN A 500 8.72 -14.74 18.32
N ASN A 501 9.10 -13.98 17.28
CA ASN A 501 8.47 -14.03 15.96
C ASN A 501 9.06 -15.18 15.12
N ALA A 502 8.21 -16.11 14.68
CA ALA A 502 8.61 -17.32 13.95
C ALA A 502 9.38 -17.03 12.65
N THR A 503 8.95 -16.03 11.87
CA THR A 503 9.62 -15.63 10.63
C THR A 503 11.02 -15.10 10.91
N VAL A 504 11.17 -14.29 11.96
CA VAL A 504 12.47 -13.75 12.34
C VAL A 504 13.38 -14.84 12.88
N ARG A 505 12.87 -15.84 13.62
CA ARG A 505 13.68 -17.00 14.06
C ARG A 505 14.32 -17.73 12.89
N VAL A 506 13.54 -18.03 11.85
CA VAL A 506 14.05 -18.69 10.64
C VAL A 506 15.12 -17.82 9.99
N LYS A 507 14.84 -16.52 9.81
CA LYS A 507 15.78 -15.59 9.17
C LYS A 507 17.04 -15.28 10.00
N GLN A 508 16.99 -15.45 11.32
CA GLN A 508 18.15 -15.31 12.19
C GLN A 508 18.97 -16.58 12.34
N SER A 509 18.46 -17.73 11.88
CA SER A 509 19.23 -18.97 11.89
C SER A 509 20.54 -18.78 11.11
N LEU A 510 21.60 -19.43 11.60
CA LEU A 510 22.88 -19.41 10.90
C LEU A 510 22.72 -19.91 9.46
N ALA A 511 21.93 -20.97 9.25
CA ALA A 511 21.62 -21.53 7.94
C ALA A 511 21.03 -20.48 6.98
N TYR A 512 20.05 -19.69 7.44
CA TYR A 512 19.47 -18.64 6.62
C TYR A 512 20.47 -17.52 6.31
N LYS A 513 21.25 -17.06 7.30
CA LYS A 513 22.28 -16.02 7.10
C LYS A 513 23.33 -16.44 6.07
N ILE A 514 23.77 -17.70 6.14
CA ILE A 514 24.70 -18.30 5.17
C ILE A 514 24.05 -18.40 3.79
N GLY A 515 22.85 -18.98 3.71
CA GLY A 515 22.13 -19.14 2.44
C GLY A 515 21.82 -17.81 1.76
N TYR A 516 21.43 -16.79 2.53
CA TYR A 516 21.17 -15.44 2.01
C TYR A 516 22.43 -14.79 1.44
N GLY A 517 23.56 -14.86 2.15
CA GLY A 517 24.82 -14.33 1.64
C GLY A 517 25.33 -15.10 0.41
N PHE A 518 25.09 -16.40 0.34
CA PHE A 518 25.44 -17.22 -0.82
C PHE A 518 24.60 -16.87 -2.06
N ILE A 519 23.29 -16.67 -1.90
CA ILE A 519 22.39 -16.25 -2.99
C ILE A 519 22.76 -14.84 -3.50
N GLY A 520 23.23 -13.95 -2.61
CA GLY A 520 23.70 -12.62 -2.99
C GLY A 520 25.02 -12.60 -3.76
N ALA A 521 25.79 -13.69 -3.76
CA ALA A 521 27.07 -13.80 -4.45
C ALA A 521 26.90 -14.25 -5.91
N ASN A 522 26.57 -13.31 -6.79
CA ASN A 522 26.33 -13.51 -8.22
C ASN A 522 27.61 -13.48 -9.06
N GLY A 523 28.41 -14.55 -8.95
CA GLY A 523 29.60 -14.75 -9.79
C GLY A 523 30.76 -15.35 -9.00
N TRP A 524 31.75 -15.89 -9.71
CA TRP A 524 32.86 -16.63 -9.10
C TRP A 524 33.68 -15.80 -8.11
N VAL A 525 34.03 -14.56 -8.46
CA VAL A 525 34.77 -13.64 -7.58
C VAL A 525 33.99 -13.31 -6.31
N GLN A 526 32.69 -13.04 -6.45
CA GLN A 526 31.83 -12.69 -5.32
C GLN A 526 31.60 -13.88 -4.39
N ARG A 527 31.59 -15.11 -4.92
CA ARG A 527 31.54 -16.35 -4.12
C ARG A 527 32.82 -16.57 -3.31
N LEU A 528 33.99 -16.27 -3.88
CA LEU A 528 35.26 -16.31 -3.14
C LEU A 528 35.28 -15.29 -1.99
N TYR A 529 34.86 -14.05 -2.26
CA TYR A 529 34.70 -13.04 -1.20
C TYR A 529 33.66 -13.44 -0.14
N PHE A 530 32.59 -14.13 -0.53
CA PHE A 530 31.61 -14.65 0.41
C PHE A 530 32.24 -15.66 1.39
N PHE A 531 33.11 -16.57 0.93
CA PHE A 531 33.80 -17.52 1.81
C PHE A 531 34.72 -16.81 2.83
N TYR A 532 35.36 -15.71 2.45
CA TYR A 532 36.11 -14.87 3.39
C TYR A 532 35.17 -14.18 4.41
N HIS A 533 34.03 -13.65 3.94
CA HIS A 533 33.03 -13.05 4.82
C HIS A 533 32.27 -14.05 5.70
N LEU A 534 32.22 -15.32 5.31
CA LEU A 534 31.54 -16.39 6.05
C LEU A 534 32.09 -16.51 7.47
N ASN A 535 33.41 -16.41 7.63
CA ASN A 535 34.05 -16.47 8.95
C ASN A 535 33.60 -15.31 9.86
N ASN A 536 33.49 -14.10 9.30
CA ASN A 536 32.96 -12.94 10.01
C ASN A 536 31.48 -13.11 10.39
N VAL A 537 30.66 -13.70 9.52
CA VAL A 537 29.26 -14.02 9.82
C VAL A 537 29.16 -15.02 10.97
N LEU A 538 30.01 -16.05 10.98
CA LEU A 538 30.07 -17.07 12.04
C LEU A 538 30.49 -16.48 13.38
N LEU A 539 31.56 -15.69 13.40
CA LEU A 539 32.07 -15.04 14.61
C LEU A 539 31.04 -14.09 15.22
N ARG A 540 30.43 -13.23 14.39
CA ARG A 540 29.37 -12.32 14.84
C ARG A 540 28.13 -13.07 15.35
N HIS A 541 27.73 -14.14 14.67
CA HIS A 541 26.60 -14.95 15.11
C HIS A 541 26.84 -15.57 16.50
N ARG A 542 28.05 -16.11 16.73
CA ARG A 542 28.45 -16.66 18.04
C ARG A 542 28.48 -15.58 19.13
N ALA A 543 29.06 -14.42 18.85
CA ALA A 543 29.11 -13.29 19.79
C ALA A 543 27.69 -12.84 20.19
N ASN A 544 26.81 -12.60 19.20
CA ASN A 544 25.43 -12.19 19.44
C ASN A 544 24.64 -13.23 20.24
N ILE A 545 24.86 -14.53 20.02
CA ILE A 545 24.23 -15.59 20.83
C ILE A 545 24.73 -15.54 22.27
N LYS A 546 26.03 -15.37 22.49
CA LYS A 546 26.62 -15.33 23.83
C LYS A 546 26.08 -14.15 24.64
N GLU A 547 26.10 -12.96 24.06
CA GLU A 547 25.58 -11.74 24.70
C GLU A 547 24.08 -11.85 25.00
N PHE A 548 23.30 -12.37 24.05
CA PHE A 548 21.87 -12.57 24.25
C PHE A 548 21.55 -13.59 25.35
N LYS A 549 22.30 -14.71 25.43
CA LYS A 549 22.15 -15.69 26.52
C LYS A 549 22.46 -15.06 27.88
N ASN A 550 23.51 -14.24 27.94
CA ASN A 550 23.86 -13.50 29.16
C ASN A 550 22.74 -12.51 29.55
N PHE A 551 22.15 -11.82 28.59
CA PHE A 551 21.02 -10.94 28.82
C PHE A 551 19.80 -11.68 29.39
N ILE A 552 19.37 -12.80 28.78
CA ILE A 552 18.24 -13.59 29.30
C ILE A 552 18.52 -14.05 30.73
N LYS A 553 19.72 -14.63 30.97
CA LYS A 553 20.12 -15.11 32.29
C LYS A 553 20.07 -13.98 33.34
N ASN A 554 20.44 -12.76 32.97
CA ASN A 554 20.39 -11.60 33.85
C ASN A 554 18.99 -11.02 34.01
N LYS A 555 18.15 -11.05 32.95
CA LYS A 555 16.76 -10.63 32.99
C LYS A 555 15.91 -11.54 33.88
N ASP A 556 16.10 -12.86 33.77
CA ASP A 556 15.47 -13.85 34.65
C ASP A 556 15.94 -13.67 36.10
N LYS A 557 17.23 -13.41 36.34
CA LYS A 557 17.74 -13.06 37.68
C LYS A 557 17.16 -11.75 38.24
N CYS A 558 16.93 -10.73 37.41
CA CYS A 558 16.28 -9.48 37.81
C CYS A 558 14.77 -9.64 38.05
N LEU A 559 14.09 -10.53 37.33
CA LEU A 559 12.70 -10.92 37.60
C LEU A 559 12.61 -11.73 38.89
N ILE A 560 13.57 -12.63 39.15
CA ILE A 560 13.66 -13.39 40.40
C ILE A 560 13.97 -12.46 41.60
N LYS A 561 14.86 -11.47 41.46
CA LYS A 561 15.11 -10.45 42.50
C LYS A 561 13.94 -9.47 42.73
N ARG A 562 13.02 -9.31 41.78
CA ARG A 562 11.76 -8.55 41.98
C ARG A 562 10.62 -9.42 42.52
N ASN A 563 10.75 -10.74 42.50
CA ASN A 563 9.72 -11.67 42.95
C ASN A 563 9.81 -12.04 44.44
N GLU A 564 10.77 -11.52 45.20
CA GLU A 564 10.73 -11.57 46.67
C GLU A 564 9.88 -10.46 47.30
N GLY A 565 9.26 -9.57 46.50
CA GLY A 565 8.33 -8.54 46.99
C GLY A 565 6.99 -8.41 46.23
N VAL A 566 6.75 -9.19 45.16
CA VAL A 566 5.58 -8.99 44.27
C VAL A 566 4.90 -10.31 43.89
N LEU A 567 4.74 -11.23 44.84
CA LEU A 567 3.82 -12.36 44.67
C LEU A 567 2.33 -11.98 44.76
N TYR A 568 2.01 -10.70 45.04
CA TYR A 568 0.63 -10.19 45.08
C TYR A 568 0.16 -9.42 43.82
N GLY A 569 1.03 -9.16 42.83
CA GLY A 569 0.71 -8.28 41.69
C GLY A 569 0.23 -8.95 40.40
N ILE A 570 0.61 -10.21 40.16
CA ILE A 570 0.40 -10.88 38.85
C ILE A 570 -1.00 -11.52 38.73
N ALA A 571 -1.69 -11.76 39.85
CA ALA A 571 -3.10 -12.17 39.82
C ALA A 571 -4.03 -11.01 39.38
N LYS A 572 -3.66 -9.74 39.65
CA LYS A 572 -4.52 -8.58 39.36
C LYS A 572 -4.44 -8.08 37.91
N ILE A 573 -3.41 -8.44 37.14
CA ILE A 573 -3.25 -8.01 35.73
C ILE A 573 -4.08 -8.87 34.76
N LYS A 574 -4.49 -10.08 35.14
CA LYS A 574 -5.47 -10.87 34.36
C LYS A 574 -6.93 -10.40 34.56
N GLU A 575 -7.22 -9.64 35.61
CA GLU A 575 -8.56 -9.06 35.83
C GLU A 575 -8.65 -7.57 35.45
N LEU A 576 -7.53 -6.83 35.37
CA LEU A 576 -7.54 -5.42 34.99
C LEU A 576 -7.43 -5.15 33.48
N SER A 577 -7.21 -6.16 32.65
CA SER A 577 -7.25 -6.01 31.17
C SER A 577 -8.66 -5.96 30.58
N PHE A 578 -9.71 -5.79 31.42
CA PHE A 578 -11.10 -5.68 30.96
C PHE A 578 -11.91 -4.50 31.50
N VAL A 579 -11.33 -3.55 32.28
CA VAL A 579 -12.16 -2.48 32.91
C VAL A 579 -11.63 -1.02 32.84
N SER A 580 -10.41 -0.69 32.42
CA SER A 580 -9.90 0.70 32.58
C SER A 580 -9.58 1.50 31.30
N ILE A 581 -10.52 1.59 30.37
CA ILE A 581 -10.62 2.74 29.44
C ILE A 581 -12.04 3.32 29.53
N TRP A 582 -12.43 3.76 30.72
CA TRP A 582 -13.50 4.73 30.93
C TRP A 582 -13.10 5.58 32.14
N ARG A 583 -13.31 6.89 32.03
CA ARG A 583 -12.98 8.00 32.97
C ARG A 583 -11.61 8.66 32.80
N ARG A 584 -11.59 9.73 32.00
CA ARG A 584 -11.41 11.10 32.50
C ARG A 584 -11.90 12.08 31.42
N ASN A 585 -13.16 12.50 31.55
CA ASN A 585 -13.57 13.85 31.20
C ASN A 585 -13.18 14.72 32.38
N TYR A 586 -12.30 15.69 32.14
CA TYR A 586 -12.58 17.11 32.30
C TYR A 586 -11.79 17.84 31.21
#